data_AF-A0A0L1IVH5-F1
#
_entry.id   AF-A0A0L1IVH5-F1
#
_cell.length_a   1.000
_cell.length_b   1.000
_cell.length_c   1.000
_cell.angle_alpha   90.00
_cell.angle_beta   90.00
_cell.angle_gamma   90.00
#
_symmetry.space_group_name_H-M   'P 1'
#
loop_
_entity.id
_entity.type
_entity.pdbx_description
1 polymer ?
#
loop_
_entity_poly.entity_id
_entity_poly.type
_entity_poly.pdbx_seq_one_letter_code
_entity_poly.pdbx_strand_id
1 'polypeptide(L)'
;MTTPQDTESLPTAAQIPLQTFHLPPFPPEAVSLKHLTLTSDIKPTDYADLLSTQDATPPIIPPTLPTGIQSLTLELFSLGYPAPFLTNLGKSLPNLKDLTLYSHLIDGVSDASRRDAGEFIRGILTGSNNYKDENEDEDKNTTSTGLRELHLLDVFCRKGFIAGIGDILHDRKSQGALRFLEVSYTYRGHSDGEFLDRIPVDELPHLLVKGLVGVSLRLDAAAAGLEEDVPDDSADVGDRVGRKPEGIVPVGSGHEGTGLLVERLDEVESGSESGSESGLKMLDCTLYTLSPQQLGRVLRRQRRLAVLSVSVLVSEGEDAKK
;
A
#
# COMPACT_ATOMS: atom_id res chain seq x y z
N MET A 1 -8.87 -48.78 -23.86
CA MET A 1 -8.40 -47.39 -24.01
C MET A 1 -9.03 -46.59 -22.89
N THR A 2 -8.29 -46.41 -21.79
CA THR A 2 -8.67 -45.53 -20.68
C THR A 2 -8.25 -44.12 -21.07
N THR A 3 -9.23 -43.22 -21.20
CA THR A 3 -8.99 -41.77 -21.35
C THR A 3 -8.21 -41.27 -20.13
N PRO A 4 -7.23 -40.36 -20.29
CA PRO A 4 -6.62 -39.70 -19.15
C PRO A 4 -7.71 -38.92 -18.42
N GLN A 5 -7.84 -39.11 -17.11
CA GLN A 5 -8.58 -38.19 -16.26
C GLN A 5 -7.85 -36.85 -16.34
N ASP A 6 -8.50 -35.86 -16.93
CA ASP A 6 -8.08 -34.47 -16.81
C ASP A 6 -8.03 -34.15 -15.32
N THR A 7 -6.82 -34.05 -14.76
CA THR A 7 -6.62 -33.45 -13.45
C THR A 7 -6.97 -31.98 -13.58
N GLU A 8 -8.23 -31.65 -13.31
CA GLU A 8 -8.70 -30.27 -13.22
C GLU A 8 -7.78 -29.50 -12.29
N SER A 9 -7.15 -28.45 -12.82
CA SER A 9 -6.27 -27.58 -12.04
C SER A 9 -7.12 -26.87 -10.99
N LEU A 10 -6.85 -27.13 -9.72
CA LEU A 10 -7.54 -26.46 -8.62
C LEU A 10 -7.32 -24.93 -8.68
N PRO A 11 -8.33 -24.12 -8.31
CA PRO A 11 -8.21 -22.68 -8.31
C PRO A 11 -7.10 -22.21 -7.36
N THR A 12 -6.35 -21.19 -7.79
CA THR A 12 -5.25 -20.59 -7.02
C THR A 12 -5.60 -19.18 -6.50
N ALA A 13 -6.76 -18.64 -6.87
CA ALA A 13 -7.22 -17.32 -6.46
C ALA A 13 -8.69 -17.37 -6.02
N ALA A 14 -9.06 -16.54 -5.04
CA ALA A 14 -10.42 -16.36 -4.59
C ALA A 14 -10.70 -14.87 -4.34
N GLN A 15 -11.91 -14.43 -4.68
CA GLN A 15 -12.43 -13.11 -4.36
C GLN A 15 -13.72 -13.25 -3.56
N ILE A 16 -13.81 -12.59 -2.42
CA ILE A 16 -14.91 -12.75 -1.47
C ILE A 16 -15.44 -11.35 -1.10
N PRO A 17 -16.69 -11.02 -1.48
CA PRO A 17 -17.36 -9.84 -0.96
C PRO A 17 -17.76 -10.08 0.50
N LEU A 18 -17.51 -9.10 1.35
CA LEU A 18 -17.77 -9.15 2.79
C LEU A 18 -18.84 -8.13 3.16
N GLN A 19 -20.00 -8.62 3.59
CA GLN A 19 -21.07 -7.79 4.15
C GLN A 19 -20.91 -7.53 5.64
N THR A 20 -19.97 -8.24 6.28
CA THR A 20 -19.59 -8.12 7.70
C THR A 20 -18.11 -8.45 7.84
N PHE A 21 -17.52 -8.23 9.03
CA PHE A 21 -16.12 -8.60 9.33
C PHE A 21 -15.92 -10.08 9.66
N HIS A 22 -16.74 -10.96 9.08
CA HIS A 22 -16.67 -12.41 9.25
C HIS A 22 -16.32 -13.07 7.91
N LEU A 23 -15.19 -13.79 7.86
CA LEU A 23 -14.82 -14.56 6.68
C LEU A 23 -15.62 -15.87 6.65
N PRO A 24 -16.17 -16.27 5.49
CA PRO A 24 -16.86 -17.54 5.34
C PRO A 24 -15.85 -18.71 5.45
N PRO A 25 -16.30 -19.90 5.90
CA PRO A 25 -15.45 -21.08 5.92
C PRO A 25 -14.98 -21.42 4.49
N PHE A 26 -13.73 -21.85 4.38
CA PHE A 26 -13.13 -22.24 3.11
C PHE A 26 -13.31 -23.76 2.91
N PRO A 27 -13.73 -24.20 1.71
CA PRO A 27 -13.89 -25.62 1.43
C PRO A 27 -12.51 -26.29 1.30
N PRO A 28 -12.39 -27.63 1.49
CA PRO A 28 -11.12 -28.35 1.43
C PRO A 28 -10.33 -28.13 0.12
N GLU A 29 -11.04 -27.94 -0.99
CA GLU A 29 -10.49 -27.68 -2.31
C GLU A 29 -9.72 -26.36 -2.39
N ALA A 30 -9.94 -25.43 -1.44
CA ALA A 30 -9.25 -24.15 -1.36
C ALA A 30 -7.80 -24.26 -0.86
N VAL A 31 -7.31 -25.46 -0.53
CA VAL A 31 -5.93 -25.67 -0.02
C VAL A 31 -4.84 -25.16 -0.98
N SER A 32 -5.13 -25.10 -2.28
CA SER A 32 -4.22 -24.58 -3.32
C SER A 32 -4.22 -23.06 -3.45
N LEU A 33 -5.10 -22.33 -2.76
CA LEU A 33 -5.19 -20.88 -2.87
C LEU A 33 -3.87 -20.18 -2.52
N LYS A 34 -3.49 -19.25 -3.39
CA LYS A 34 -2.31 -18.37 -3.28
C LYS A 34 -2.68 -16.90 -3.22
N HIS A 35 -3.80 -16.51 -3.81
CA HIS A 35 -4.27 -15.14 -3.88
C HIS A 35 -5.65 -15.03 -3.25
N LEU A 36 -5.84 -14.05 -2.36
CA LEU A 36 -7.12 -13.78 -1.73
C LEU A 36 -7.44 -12.30 -1.87
N THR A 37 -8.59 -11.99 -2.47
CA THR A 37 -9.16 -10.65 -2.48
C THR A 37 -10.38 -10.61 -1.56
N LEU A 38 -10.38 -9.70 -0.59
CA LEU A 38 -11.53 -9.39 0.24
C LEU A 38 -12.02 -7.99 -0.14
N THR A 39 -13.27 -7.92 -0.61
CA THR A 39 -13.89 -6.65 -1.01
C THR A 39 -14.99 -6.32 0.00
N SER A 40 -14.98 -5.13 0.59
CA SER A 40 -16.07 -4.66 1.43
C SER A 40 -17.33 -4.44 0.59
N ASP A 41 -18.38 -5.20 0.91
CA ASP A 41 -19.77 -5.03 0.45
C ASP A 41 -20.65 -4.60 1.63
N ILE A 42 -20.07 -3.86 2.58
CA ILE A 42 -20.75 -3.34 3.75
C ILE A 42 -21.51 -2.09 3.34
N LYS A 43 -22.82 -2.05 3.60
CA LYS A 43 -23.62 -0.86 3.36
C LYS A 43 -23.14 0.30 4.24
N PRO A 44 -22.99 1.53 3.69
CA PRO A 44 -22.56 2.68 4.47
C PRO A 44 -23.39 2.94 5.73
N THR A 45 -24.70 2.66 5.69
CA THR A 45 -25.62 2.80 6.82
C THR A 45 -25.30 1.85 7.99
N ASP A 46 -24.71 0.70 7.68
CA ASP A 46 -24.53 -0.40 8.65
C ASP A 46 -23.08 -0.44 9.16
N TYR A 47 -22.16 0.23 8.45
CA TYR A 47 -20.72 0.17 8.70
C TYR A 47 -20.35 0.67 10.11
N ALA A 48 -20.88 1.82 10.52
CA ALA A 48 -20.62 2.38 11.85
C ALA A 48 -21.12 1.46 12.98
N ASP A 49 -22.26 0.80 12.77
CA ASP A 49 -22.83 -0.15 13.73
C ASP A 49 -21.95 -1.42 13.83
N LEU A 50 -21.48 -1.94 12.69
CA LEU A 50 -20.54 -3.08 12.68
C LEU A 50 -19.19 -2.74 13.33
N LEU A 51 -18.73 -1.50 13.21
CA LEU A 51 -17.54 -1.03 13.91
C LEU A 51 -17.78 -0.78 15.41
N SER A 52 -19.00 -0.56 15.88
CA SER A 52 -19.28 -0.29 17.30
C SER A 52 -19.71 -1.53 18.08
N THR A 53 -20.15 -2.60 17.40
CA THR A 53 -20.67 -3.84 18.02
C THR A 53 -19.61 -4.95 18.21
N GLN A 54 -18.33 -4.60 18.17
CA GLN A 54 -17.19 -5.54 18.19
C GLN A 54 -17.20 -6.48 19.41
N ASP A 55 -17.64 -5.98 20.58
CA ASP A 55 -17.70 -6.76 21.82
C ASP A 55 -18.83 -7.81 21.81
N ALA A 56 -19.87 -7.61 20.99
CA ALA A 56 -21.01 -8.52 20.88
C ALA A 56 -20.84 -9.55 19.75
N THR A 57 -20.17 -9.17 18.66
CA THR A 57 -19.87 -10.04 17.52
C THR A 57 -18.42 -9.85 17.10
N PRO A 58 -17.46 -10.58 17.70
CA PRO A 58 -16.06 -10.41 17.39
C PRO A 58 -15.78 -10.86 15.95
N PRO A 59 -14.84 -10.19 15.24
CA PRO A 59 -14.45 -10.59 13.89
C PRO A 59 -14.01 -12.05 13.84
N ILE A 60 -14.50 -12.81 12.84
CA ILE A 60 -14.24 -14.24 12.70
C ILE A 60 -13.33 -14.48 11.50
N ILE A 61 -12.13 -14.97 11.79
CA ILE A 61 -11.24 -15.58 10.79
C ILE A 61 -11.36 -17.11 10.96
N PRO A 62 -11.89 -17.85 9.97
CA PRO A 62 -12.14 -19.26 10.13
C PRO A 62 -10.82 -20.04 10.13
N PRO A 63 -10.68 -21.10 10.94
CA PRO A 63 -9.48 -21.92 10.98
C PRO A 63 -9.23 -22.68 9.66
N THR A 64 -10.24 -22.72 8.78
CA THR A 64 -10.14 -23.29 7.43
C THR A 64 -9.43 -22.37 6.44
N LEU A 65 -9.14 -21.11 6.79
CA LEU A 65 -8.43 -20.18 5.91
C LEU A 65 -7.07 -20.78 5.49
N PRO A 66 -6.80 -20.96 4.18
CA PRO A 66 -5.57 -21.61 3.74
C PRO A 66 -4.31 -20.82 4.10
N THR A 67 -3.41 -21.43 4.88
CA THR A 67 -2.14 -20.81 5.28
C THR A 67 -1.17 -20.63 4.11
N GLY A 68 -1.43 -21.26 2.95
CA GLY A 68 -0.61 -21.21 1.75
C GLY A 68 -0.76 -19.93 0.91
N ILE A 69 -1.66 -19.02 1.30
CA ILE A 69 -1.88 -17.72 0.65
C ILE A 69 -0.61 -16.85 0.75
N GLN A 70 -0.26 -16.20 -0.35
CA GLN A 70 0.95 -15.38 -0.50
C GLN A 70 0.64 -13.94 -0.91
N SER A 71 -0.55 -13.68 -1.44
CA SER A 71 -0.99 -12.35 -1.88
C SER A 71 -2.38 -12.08 -1.31
N LEU A 72 -2.53 -10.92 -0.69
CA LEU A 72 -3.77 -10.46 -0.07
C LEU A 72 -4.12 -9.10 -0.65
N THR A 73 -5.34 -8.98 -1.17
CA THR A 73 -5.91 -7.70 -1.58
C THR A 73 -7.09 -7.37 -0.68
N LEU A 74 -7.10 -6.17 -0.11
CA LEU A 74 -8.20 -5.64 0.69
C LEU A 74 -8.75 -4.39 0.02
N GLU A 75 -10.04 -4.40 -0.32
CA GLU A 75 -10.65 -3.38 -1.17
C GLU A 75 -11.89 -2.76 -0.52
N LEU A 76 -12.06 -1.45 -0.68
CA LEU A 76 -13.30 -0.71 -0.40
C LEU A 76 -13.73 -0.61 1.10
N PHE A 77 -12.86 -0.94 2.05
CA PHE A 77 -13.14 -0.71 3.49
C PHE A 77 -12.98 0.77 3.85
N SER A 78 -14.04 1.54 3.57
CA SER A 78 -14.08 3.00 3.65
C SER A 78 -13.87 3.57 5.06
N LEU A 79 -14.24 2.83 6.12
CA LEU A 79 -14.06 3.25 7.52
C LEU A 79 -13.05 2.37 8.29
N GLY A 80 -12.30 1.51 7.58
CA GLY A 80 -11.34 0.59 8.17
C GLY A 80 -12.00 -0.62 8.84
N TYR A 81 -11.37 -1.11 9.91
CA TYR A 81 -11.66 -2.43 10.50
C TYR A 81 -11.96 -2.37 11.98
N PRO A 82 -12.78 -3.30 12.51
CA PRO A 82 -12.88 -3.51 13.93
C PRO A 82 -11.62 -4.17 14.46
N ALA A 83 -11.14 -3.76 15.62
CA ALA A 83 -10.02 -4.45 16.25
C ALA A 83 -10.52 -5.75 16.91
N PRO A 84 -9.79 -6.87 16.87
CA PRO A 84 -8.47 -7.09 16.27
C PRO A 84 -8.52 -7.84 14.92
N PHE A 85 -9.41 -7.44 13.99
CA PHE A 85 -9.62 -8.16 12.72
C PHE A 85 -8.33 -8.30 11.91
N LEU A 86 -7.57 -7.21 11.71
CA LEU A 86 -6.39 -7.23 10.84
C LEU A 86 -5.28 -8.08 11.45
N THR A 87 -5.02 -7.95 12.75
CA THR A 87 -4.03 -8.79 13.43
C THR A 87 -4.38 -10.27 13.33
N ASN A 88 -5.65 -10.63 13.53
CA ASN A 88 -6.09 -12.02 13.42
C ASN A 88 -5.98 -12.56 11.98
N LEU A 89 -6.29 -11.72 10.99
CA LEU A 89 -6.12 -12.06 9.58
C LEU A 89 -4.65 -12.29 9.26
N GLY A 90 -3.76 -11.38 9.66
CA GLY A 90 -2.31 -11.50 9.43
C GLY A 90 -1.71 -12.75 10.06
N LYS A 91 -2.09 -13.08 11.29
CA LYS A 91 -1.66 -14.33 11.98
C LYS A 91 -2.08 -15.60 11.22
N SER A 92 -3.20 -15.54 10.51
CA SER A 92 -3.71 -16.67 9.72
C SER A 92 -3.06 -16.78 8.34
N LEU A 93 -2.22 -15.80 7.96
CA LEU A 93 -1.55 -15.71 6.66
C LEU A 93 -0.01 -15.65 6.82
N PRO A 94 0.64 -16.72 7.31
CA PRO A 94 2.07 -16.70 7.64
C PRO A 94 3.00 -16.63 6.43
N ASN A 95 2.48 -16.88 5.22
CA ASN A 95 3.27 -16.92 3.98
C ASN A 95 3.07 -15.68 3.09
N LEU A 96 2.48 -14.62 3.63
CA LEU A 96 2.15 -13.41 2.89
C LEU A 96 3.42 -12.69 2.40
N LYS A 97 3.46 -12.39 1.11
CA LYS A 97 4.57 -11.70 0.41
C LYS A 97 4.09 -10.45 -0.31
N ASP A 98 2.82 -10.38 -0.65
CA ASP A 98 2.22 -9.28 -1.38
C ASP A 98 0.97 -8.79 -0.63
N LEU A 99 0.87 -7.48 -0.45
CA LEU A 99 -0.29 -6.83 0.14
C LEU A 99 -0.71 -5.66 -0.76
N THR A 100 -1.94 -5.73 -1.23
CA THR A 100 -2.59 -4.62 -1.92
C THR A 100 -3.75 -4.10 -1.07
N LEU A 101 -3.76 -2.79 -0.83
CA LEU A 101 -4.84 -2.08 -0.15
C LEU A 101 -5.42 -1.08 -1.13
N TYR A 102 -6.74 -1.14 -1.37
CA TYR A 102 -7.41 -0.28 -2.34
C TYR A 102 -8.61 0.45 -1.75
N SER A 103 -8.66 1.78 -1.91
CA SER A 103 -9.76 2.65 -1.48
C SER A 103 -10.14 2.41 -0.01
N HIS A 104 -9.23 2.82 0.88
CA HIS A 104 -9.16 2.28 2.24
C HIS A 104 -8.85 3.36 3.28
N LEU A 105 -9.55 3.35 4.42
CA LEU A 105 -9.08 4.04 5.63
C LEU A 105 -8.35 3.03 6.52
N ILE A 106 -7.06 2.79 6.25
CA ILE A 106 -6.32 1.64 6.80
C ILE A 106 -6.25 1.64 8.34
N ASP A 107 -6.06 2.80 8.96
CA ASP A 107 -5.95 2.92 10.42
C ASP A 107 -7.32 3.06 11.11
N GLY A 108 -8.40 3.06 10.32
CA GLY A 108 -9.77 3.18 10.76
C GLY A 108 -10.07 4.44 11.57
N VAL A 109 -11.28 4.48 12.13
CA VAL A 109 -11.82 5.66 12.83
C VAL A 109 -11.51 5.69 14.34
N SER A 110 -10.89 4.65 14.89
CA SER A 110 -10.66 4.49 16.34
C SER A 110 -9.18 4.26 16.68
N ASP A 111 -8.77 4.50 17.93
CA ASP A 111 -7.39 4.18 18.33
C ASP A 111 -7.13 2.67 18.43
N ALA A 112 -8.18 1.87 18.67
CA ALA A 112 -8.07 0.42 18.68
C ALA A 112 -7.79 -0.10 17.26
N SER A 113 -8.54 0.38 16.26
CA SER A 113 -8.30 0.04 14.85
C SER A 113 -6.93 0.51 14.38
N ARG A 114 -6.47 1.68 14.84
CA ARG A 114 -5.12 2.19 14.54
C ARG A 114 -4.03 1.23 15.00
N ARG A 115 -4.14 0.79 16.25
CA ARG A 115 -3.18 -0.15 16.86
C ARG A 115 -3.23 -1.49 16.15
N ASP A 116 -4.43 -2.02 15.88
CA ASP A 116 -4.61 -3.29 15.16
C ASP A 116 -3.96 -3.25 13.76
N ALA A 117 -4.19 -2.17 13.01
CA ALA A 117 -3.55 -1.97 11.70
C ALA A 117 -2.02 -1.86 11.80
N GLY A 118 -1.51 -1.13 12.79
CA GLY A 118 -0.07 -1.01 13.04
C GLY A 118 0.59 -2.35 13.38
N GLU A 119 -0.04 -3.15 14.24
CA GLU A 119 0.44 -4.49 14.60
C GLU A 119 0.36 -5.47 13.42
N PHE A 120 -0.72 -5.41 12.63
CA PHE A 120 -0.84 -6.18 11.40
C PHE A 120 0.30 -5.87 10.41
N ILE A 121 0.53 -4.59 10.11
CA ILE A 121 1.60 -4.15 9.19
C ILE A 121 2.97 -4.53 9.76
N ARG A 122 3.23 -4.32 11.06
CA ARG A 122 4.47 -4.76 11.71
C ARG A 122 4.69 -6.26 11.53
N GLY A 123 3.66 -7.06 11.80
CA GLY A 123 3.73 -8.51 11.75
C GLY A 123 4.05 -9.05 10.35
N ILE A 124 3.40 -8.53 9.30
CA ILE A 124 3.66 -8.95 7.91
C ILE A 124 5.00 -8.42 7.37
N LEU A 125 5.42 -7.21 7.75
CA LEU A 125 6.71 -6.64 7.29
C LEU A 125 7.90 -7.37 7.90
N THR A 126 7.81 -7.73 9.18
CA THR A 126 8.88 -8.42 9.91
C THR A 126 8.84 -9.93 9.73
N GLY A 127 7.74 -10.50 9.22
CA GLY A 127 7.50 -11.94 9.23
C GLY A 127 7.22 -12.52 10.63
N SER A 128 7.03 -11.66 11.65
CA SER A 128 6.82 -12.05 13.06
C SER A 128 5.40 -12.56 13.36
N ASN A 129 4.55 -12.73 12.34
CA ASN A 129 3.25 -13.39 12.52
C ASN A 129 3.37 -14.83 13.05
N ASN A 130 4.56 -15.42 12.98
CA ASN A 130 4.93 -16.65 13.67
C ASN A 130 5.45 -16.33 15.08
N TYR A 131 4.56 -16.40 16.07
CA TYR A 131 4.81 -16.14 17.51
C TYR A 131 5.82 -17.10 18.20
N LYS A 132 6.66 -17.84 17.45
CA LYS A 132 7.51 -18.91 18.00
C LYS A 132 8.95 -18.52 18.32
N ASP A 133 9.44 -17.36 17.89
CA ASP A 133 10.86 -17.01 18.04
C ASP A 133 11.11 -15.84 19.00
N GLU A 134 10.57 -15.92 20.21
CA GLU A 134 11.06 -15.05 21.31
C GLU A 134 12.36 -15.58 21.94
N ASN A 135 12.89 -16.73 21.46
CA ASN A 135 14.07 -17.40 22.02
C ASN A 135 15.13 -17.83 20.98
N GLU A 136 15.09 -17.37 19.73
CA GLU A 136 16.14 -17.72 18.77
C GLU A 136 17.25 -16.65 18.70
N ASP A 137 18.48 -17.12 18.92
CA ASP A 137 19.76 -16.40 18.93
C ASP A 137 19.88 -15.33 17.82
N GLU A 138 20.42 -14.16 18.19
CA GLU A 138 20.71 -13.00 17.32
C GLU A 138 21.65 -13.28 16.12
N ASP A 139 22.12 -14.53 15.94
CA ASP A 139 23.25 -14.86 15.05
C ASP A 139 22.91 -15.81 13.89
N LYS A 140 21.63 -16.11 13.62
CA LYS A 140 21.24 -16.82 12.39
C LYS A 140 20.82 -15.85 11.31
N ASN A 141 21.53 -15.96 10.18
CA ASN A 141 21.19 -15.42 8.86
C ASN A 141 19.87 -16.03 8.34
N THR A 142 18.75 -15.77 9.02
CA THR A 142 17.41 -16.11 8.59
C THR A 142 17.01 -15.10 7.52
N THR A 143 16.94 -15.56 6.28
CA THR A 143 16.35 -14.81 5.17
C THR A 143 14.97 -14.30 5.60
N SER A 144 14.78 -12.99 5.71
CA SER A 144 13.53 -12.39 6.14
C SER A 144 12.40 -12.84 5.20
N THR A 145 11.43 -13.57 5.74
CA THR A 145 10.25 -14.08 5.01
C THR A 145 9.10 -13.06 4.98
N GLY A 146 9.39 -11.80 5.29
CA GLY A 146 8.41 -10.72 5.35
C GLY A 146 7.87 -10.30 3.97
N LEU A 147 6.98 -9.33 4.01
CA LEU A 147 6.35 -8.74 2.84
C LEU A 147 7.40 -8.23 1.82
N ARG A 148 7.19 -8.57 0.55
CA ARG A 148 8.04 -8.21 -0.59
C ARG A 148 7.46 -7.08 -1.42
N GLU A 149 6.14 -6.99 -1.49
CA GLU A 149 5.41 -6.04 -2.31
C GLU A 149 4.30 -5.40 -1.46
N LEU A 150 4.27 -4.07 -1.45
CA LEU A 150 3.27 -3.27 -0.75
C LEU A 150 2.66 -2.27 -1.72
N HIS A 151 1.36 -2.36 -1.93
CA HIS A 151 0.59 -1.50 -2.82
C HIS A 151 -0.49 -0.76 -2.01
N LEU A 152 -0.39 0.57 -1.96
CA LEU A 152 -1.30 1.47 -1.28
C LEU A 152 -2.02 2.32 -2.33
N LEU A 153 -3.19 1.88 -2.76
CA LEU A 153 -3.95 2.49 -3.84
C LEU A 153 -5.16 3.23 -3.26
N ASP A 154 -5.20 4.57 -3.34
CA ASP A 154 -6.23 5.39 -2.71
C ASP A 154 -6.40 5.08 -1.20
N VAL A 155 -5.28 4.89 -0.50
CA VAL A 155 -5.26 4.58 0.93
C VAL A 155 -5.06 5.86 1.74
N PHE A 156 -5.97 6.11 2.66
CA PHE A 156 -5.94 7.24 3.58
C PHE A 156 -5.69 6.74 5.01
N CYS A 157 -5.09 7.60 5.83
CA CYS A 157 -4.82 7.34 7.24
C CYS A 157 -4.65 8.64 8.02
N ARG A 158 -4.77 8.57 9.35
CA ARG A 158 -4.43 9.71 10.22
C ARG A 158 -2.92 9.93 10.29
N LYS A 159 -2.55 11.18 10.58
CA LYS A 159 -1.16 11.62 10.77
C LYS A 159 -0.37 10.74 11.74
N GLY A 160 0.85 10.42 11.37
CA GLY A 160 1.86 9.63 12.07
C GLY A 160 1.76 8.13 11.79
N PHE A 161 0.73 7.67 11.08
CA PHE A 161 0.57 6.25 10.78
C PHE A 161 1.61 5.77 9.77
N ILE A 162 1.81 6.49 8.66
CA ILE A 162 2.82 6.13 7.64
C ILE A 162 4.23 6.29 8.19
N ALA A 163 4.49 7.37 8.94
CA ALA A 163 5.78 7.55 9.61
C ALA A 163 6.12 6.35 10.53
N GLY A 164 5.14 5.86 11.29
CA GLY A 164 5.33 4.67 12.13
C GLY A 164 5.58 3.38 11.34
N ILE A 165 5.02 3.23 10.13
CA ILE A 165 5.37 2.14 9.21
C ILE A 165 6.82 2.30 8.74
N GLY A 166 7.24 3.52 8.42
CA GLY A 166 8.62 3.85 8.10
C GLY A 166 9.59 3.43 9.21
N ASP A 167 9.28 3.76 10.48
CA ASP A 167 10.09 3.36 11.63
C ASP A 167 10.24 1.82 11.71
N ILE A 168 9.17 1.08 11.42
CA ILE A 168 9.22 -0.39 11.34
C ILE A 168 10.15 -0.85 10.22
N LEU A 169 10.06 -0.27 9.02
CA LEU A 169 10.88 -0.65 7.86
C LEU A 169 12.37 -0.30 8.04
N HIS A 170 12.68 0.71 8.86
CA HIS A 170 14.05 1.09 9.18
C HIS A 170 14.67 0.24 10.30
N ASP A 171 13.87 -0.51 11.06
CA ASP A 171 14.36 -1.48 12.02
C ASP A 171 15.12 -2.62 11.31
N ARG A 172 16.28 -3.02 11.83
CA ARG A 172 17.16 -4.03 11.21
C ARG A 172 16.46 -5.39 11.02
N LYS A 173 15.45 -5.69 11.84
CA LYS A 173 14.67 -6.93 11.75
C LYS A 173 13.77 -7.01 10.52
N SER A 174 13.38 -5.87 9.95
CA SER A 174 12.50 -5.80 8.76
C SER A 174 13.27 -5.50 7.47
N GLN A 175 14.55 -5.10 7.58
CA GLN A 175 15.35 -4.70 6.43
C GLN A 175 15.57 -5.88 5.46
N GLY A 176 15.22 -5.66 4.19
CA GLY A 176 15.61 -6.52 3.07
C GLY A 176 14.52 -7.41 2.48
N ALA A 177 13.34 -7.53 3.12
CA ALA A 177 12.22 -8.28 2.53
C ALA A 177 11.48 -7.46 1.47
N LEU A 178 11.17 -6.19 1.77
CA LEU A 178 10.41 -5.31 0.87
C LEU A 178 11.27 -4.91 -0.34
N ARG A 179 10.74 -5.17 -1.54
CA ARG A 179 11.40 -4.92 -2.84
C ARG A 179 10.62 -3.94 -3.69
N PHE A 180 9.29 -3.95 -3.58
CA PHE A 180 8.41 -3.09 -4.36
C PHE A 180 7.48 -2.32 -3.45
N LEU A 181 7.43 -1.01 -3.64
CA LEU A 181 6.52 -0.10 -2.99
C LEU A 181 5.74 0.66 -4.06
N GLU A 182 4.42 0.56 -4.01
CA GLU A 182 3.53 1.39 -4.80
C GLU A 182 2.59 2.16 -3.87
N VAL A 183 2.50 3.46 -4.11
CA VAL A 183 1.53 4.36 -3.52
C VAL A 183 0.93 5.15 -4.66
N SER A 184 -0.37 4.99 -4.88
CA SER A 184 -1.10 5.66 -5.96
C SER A 184 -2.31 6.37 -5.41
N TYR A 185 -2.52 7.60 -5.86
CA TYR A 185 -3.73 8.36 -5.58
C TYR A 185 -4.39 8.79 -6.89
N THR A 186 -5.71 8.62 -6.97
CA THR A 186 -6.52 9.00 -8.12
C THR A 186 -7.26 10.30 -7.80
N TYR A 187 -6.86 11.40 -8.44
CA TYR A 187 -7.62 12.63 -8.36
C TYR A 187 -8.79 12.59 -9.35
N ARG A 188 -10.00 12.80 -8.81
CA ARG A 188 -11.25 12.79 -9.57
C ARG A 188 -11.77 14.17 -9.92
N GLY A 189 -10.92 15.19 -10.01
CA GLY A 189 -11.23 16.38 -10.82
C GLY A 189 -12.30 17.38 -10.35
N HIS A 190 -13.29 17.06 -9.50
CA HIS A 190 -14.48 17.93 -9.40
C HIS A 190 -15.03 18.29 -8.01
N SER A 191 -14.64 17.65 -6.90
CA SER A 191 -15.34 17.88 -5.62
C SER A 191 -14.46 18.12 -4.39
N ASP A 192 -13.21 17.68 -4.38
CA ASP A 192 -12.35 17.77 -3.18
C ASP A 192 -11.16 18.73 -3.37
N GLY A 193 -11.35 19.98 -2.94
CA GLY A 193 -10.29 21.00 -2.96
C GLY A 193 -9.19 20.78 -1.92
N GLU A 194 -9.42 19.89 -0.95
CA GLU A 194 -8.49 19.52 0.13
C GLU A 194 -7.89 18.12 -0.11
N PHE A 195 -8.10 17.54 -1.29
CA PHE A 195 -7.67 16.16 -1.60
C PHE A 195 -6.18 15.93 -1.29
N LEU A 196 -5.32 16.85 -1.73
CA LEU A 196 -3.88 16.76 -1.49
C LEU A 196 -3.52 16.87 0.00
N ASP A 197 -4.30 17.61 0.78
CA ASP A 197 -4.07 17.78 2.23
C ASP A 197 -4.38 16.48 3.01
N ARG A 198 -5.16 15.57 2.42
CA ARG A 198 -5.46 14.25 2.99
C ARG A 198 -4.42 13.19 2.62
N ILE A 199 -3.59 13.46 1.62
CA ILE A 199 -2.47 12.59 1.28
C ILE A 199 -1.34 12.86 2.29
N PRO A 200 -0.77 11.84 2.94
CA PRO A 200 0.31 12.00 3.92
C PRO A 200 1.67 12.25 3.23
N VAL A 201 1.75 13.28 2.38
CA VAL A 201 2.87 13.57 1.47
C VAL A 201 4.19 13.84 2.18
N ASP A 202 4.14 14.30 3.44
CA ASP A 202 5.28 14.49 4.34
C ASP A 202 5.75 13.17 4.98
N GLU A 203 4.90 12.15 5.05
CA GLU A 203 5.23 10.87 5.68
C GLU A 203 5.64 9.79 4.67
N LEU A 204 5.07 9.77 3.46
CA LEU A 204 5.36 8.75 2.43
C LEU A 204 6.86 8.51 2.18
N PRO A 205 7.74 9.54 2.17
CA PRO A 205 9.18 9.31 2.01
C PRO A 205 9.81 8.41 3.09
N HIS A 206 9.20 8.29 4.28
CA HIS A 206 9.68 7.40 5.34
C HIS A 206 9.57 5.92 4.98
N LEU A 207 8.77 5.56 3.97
CA LEU A 207 8.68 4.19 3.46
C LEU A 207 9.87 3.81 2.56
N LEU A 208 10.70 4.79 2.18
CA LEU A 208 11.88 4.55 1.34
C LEU A 208 13.02 3.96 2.15
N VAL A 209 13.24 2.67 1.97
CA VAL A 209 14.26 1.89 2.67
C VAL A 209 15.28 1.26 1.73
N LYS A 210 16.42 0.87 2.28
CA LYS A 210 17.43 0.10 1.55
C LYS A 210 16.86 -1.26 1.15
N GLY A 211 17.18 -1.71 -0.06
CA GLY A 211 16.72 -3.00 -0.59
C GLY A 211 15.59 -2.91 -1.61
N LEU A 212 14.90 -1.76 -1.69
CA LEU A 212 13.88 -1.49 -2.71
C LEU A 212 14.48 -1.55 -4.13
N VAL A 213 13.75 -2.20 -5.02
CA VAL A 213 14.06 -2.33 -6.45
C VAL A 213 13.14 -1.42 -7.27
N GLY A 214 11.88 -1.29 -6.88
CA GLY A 214 10.91 -0.41 -7.51
C GLY A 214 10.15 0.41 -6.47
N VAL A 215 10.02 1.70 -6.76
CA VAL A 215 9.21 2.65 -6.00
C VAL A 215 8.31 3.37 -6.97
N SER A 216 7.02 3.45 -6.64
CA SER A 216 6.04 4.26 -7.34
C SER A 216 5.26 5.10 -6.34
N LEU A 217 5.42 6.41 -6.39
CA LEU A 217 4.65 7.40 -5.63
C LEU A 217 3.96 8.28 -6.67
N ARG A 218 2.74 7.92 -7.05
CA ARG A 218 2.05 8.45 -8.23
C ARG A 218 0.75 9.15 -7.89
N LEU A 219 0.39 10.10 -8.75
CA LEU A 219 -0.84 10.85 -8.69
C LEU A 219 -1.48 10.84 -10.07
N ASP A 220 -2.54 10.05 -10.23
CA ASP A 220 -3.22 9.85 -11.50
C ASP A 220 -4.46 10.74 -11.60
N ALA A 221 -4.74 11.24 -12.80
CA ALA A 221 -6.04 11.84 -13.11
C ALA A 221 -7.00 10.74 -13.52
N ALA A 222 -8.21 10.75 -12.95
CA ALA A 222 -9.29 9.91 -13.45
C ALA A 222 -9.48 10.18 -14.95
N ALA A 223 -9.60 9.12 -15.75
CA ALA A 223 -9.74 9.25 -17.20
C ALA A 223 -10.94 10.14 -17.55
N ALA A 224 -10.67 11.27 -18.21
CA ALA A 224 -11.71 12.12 -18.77
C ALA A 224 -12.39 11.37 -19.93
N GLY A 225 -13.54 10.75 -19.68
CA GLY A 225 -14.28 10.04 -20.73
C GLY A 225 -15.30 8.96 -20.33
N LEU A 226 -15.48 8.66 -19.04
CA LEU A 226 -16.49 7.68 -18.57
C LEU A 226 -17.75 8.34 -17.98
N GLU A 227 -18.08 9.57 -18.40
CA GLU A 227 -19.16 10.37 -17.79
C GLU A 227 -20.60 9.88 -18.05
N GLU A 228 -20.85 8.80 -18.80
CA GLU A 228 -22.24 8.37 -19.07
C GLU A 228 -22.74 7.14 -18.28
N ASP A 229 -21.89 6.35 -17.61
CA ASP A 229 -22.34 5.09 -16.96
C ASP A 229 -21.63 4.74 -15.63
N VAL A 230 -20.86 5.65 -15.04
CA VAL A 230 -20.25 5.41 -13.72
C VAL A 230 -21.28 5.70 -12.61
N PRO A 231 -21.55 4.76 -11.69
CA PRO A 231 -22.46 4.99 -10.56
C PRO A 231 -22.04 6.24 -9.77
N ASP A 232 -23.05 7.03 -9.38
CA ASP A 232 -22.95 8.27 -8.60
C ASP A 232 -21.87 8.17 -7.51
N ASP A 233 -20.77 8.92 -7.68
CA ASP A 233 -19.69 8.95 -6.69
C ASP A 233 -20.23 9.59 -5.42
N SER A 234 -20.13 8.91 -4.27
CA SER A 234 -20.65 9.41 -3.00
C SER A 234 -19.98 10.71 -2.54
N ALA A 235 -18.86 11.10 -3.17
CA ALA A 235 -18.19 12.39 -2.96
C ALA A 235 -18.72 13.52 -3.86
N ASP A 236 -19.60 13.24 -4.83
CA ASP A 236 -20.15 14.23 -5.78
C ASP A 236 -21.37 14.95 -5.19
N VAL A 237 -21.13 15.74 -4.14
CA VAL A 237 -22.18 16.51 -3.47
C VAL A 237 -22.20 17.94 -4.02
N GLY A 238 -22.79 18.14 -5.20
CA GLY A 238 -23.25 19.47 -5.62
C GLY A 238 -23.36 19.74 -7.12
N ASP A 239 -24.45 20.42 -7.50
CA ASP A 239 -24.61 21.09 -8.81
C ASP A 239 -23.53 22.18 -8.98
N ARG A 240 -22.40 21.84 -9.61
CA ARG A 240 -21.41 22.86 -10.02
C ARG A 240 -21.49 23.11 -11.52
N VAL A 241 -22.14 24.21 -11.87
CA VAL A 241 -22.08 24.83 -13.20
C VAL A 241 -20.69 25.45 -13.40
N GLY A 242 -19.79 24.76 -14.08
CA GLY A 242 -18.46 25.25 -14.43
C GLY A 242 -17.60 24.19 -15.13
N ARG A 243 -16.61 24.61 -15.93
CA ARG A 243 -15.63 23.70 -16.55
C ARG A 243 -14.81 23.05 -15.43
N LYS A 244 -14.85 21.72 -15.33
CA LYS A 244 -14.07 20.96 -14.35
C LYS A 244 -12.58 21.31 -14.50
N PRO A 245 -11.84 21.54 -13.40
CA PRO A 245 -10.39 21.73 -13.46
C PRO A 245 -9.72 20.64 -14.30
N GLU A 246 -8.98 21.03 -15.33
CA GLU A 246 -8.21 20.10 -16.16
C GLU A 246 -6.83 19.89 -15.54
N GLY A 247 -6.49 18.63 -15.26
CA GLY A 247 -5.20 18.25 -14.71
C GLY A 247 -5.11 18.29 -13.18
N ILE A 248 -3.96 17.84 -12.68
CA ILE A 248 -3.63 17.82 -11.25
C ILE A 248 -2.31 18.54 -11.08
N VAL A 249 -2.22 19.38 -10.05
CA VAL A 249 -0.95 19.96 -9.64
C VAL A 249 -0.36 19.06 -8.56
N PRO A 250 0.75 18.34 -8.81
CA PRO A 250 1.39 17.52 -7.78
C PRO A 250 2.03 18.38 -6.69
N VAL A 251 2.54 17.73 -5.64
CA VAL A 251 3.18 18.40 -4.51
C VAL A 251 4.39 19.23 -4.98
N GLY A 252 4.44 20.51 -4.63
CA GLY A 252 5.46 21.43 -5.14
C GLY A 252 6.87 21.14 -4.61
N SER A 253 7.89 21.63 -5.35
CA SER A 253 9.32 21.42 -5.03
C SER A 253 9.78 22.04 -3.71
N GLY A 254 9.06 23.06 -3.22
CA GLY A 254 9.31 23.72 -1.93
C GLY A 254 8.62 23.07 -0.73
N HIS A 255 7.82 22.03 -0.94
CA HIS A 255 7.14 21.30 0.13
C HIS A 255 8.14 20.44 0.93
N GLU A 256 7.94 20.32 2.25
CA GLU A 256 8.82 19.56 3.14
C GLU A 256 8.92 18.09 2.73
N GLY A 257 7.79 17.44 2.42
CA GLY A 257 7.76 16.08 1.88
C GLY A 257 8.57 15.88 0.60
N THR A 258 8.63 16.88 -0.29
CA THR A 258 9.47 16.82 -1.50
C THR A 258 10.96 16.89 -1.13
N GLY A 259 11.31 17.73 -0.15
CA GLY A 259 12.66 17.81 0.38
C GLY A 259 13.11 16.48 0.98
N LEU A 260 12.25 15.87 1.80
CA LEU A 260 12.50 14.58 2.44
C LEU A 260 12.62 13.44 1.42
N LEU A 261 11.77 13.42 0.37
CA LEU A 261 11.89 12.48 -0.74
C LEU A 261 13.30 12.52 -1.35
N VAL A 262 13.78 13.72 -1.68
CA VAL A 262 15.09 13.92 -2.29
C VAL A 262 16.21 13.49 -1.34
N GLU A 263 16.09 13.77 -0.05
CA GLU A 263 17.03 13.34 0.98
C GLU A 263 17.10 11.81 1.06
N ARG A 264 15.95 11.12 1.19
CA ARG A 264 15.92 9.66 1.27
C ARG A 264 16.47 9.01 0.01
N LEU A 265 16.13 9.52 -1.18
CA LEU A 265 16.69 9.03 -2.44
C LEU A 265 18.19 9.33 -2.60
N ASP A 266 18.76 10.26 -1.83
CA ASP A 266 20.21 10.50 -1.78
C ASP A 266 20.92 9.53 -0.80
N GLU A 267 20.22 9.14 0.27
CA GLU A 267 20.72 8.23 1.32
C GLU A 267 20.60 6.74 0.99
N VAL A 268 19.61 6.34 0.17
CA VAL A 268 19.49 4.96 -0.30
C VAL A 268 20.69 4.63 -1.20
N GLU A 269 21.76 4.16 -0.56
CA GLU A 269 23.01 3.76 -1.18
C GLU A 269 22.79 2.71 -2.26
N SER A 270 23.31 3.01 -3.46
CA SER A 270 23.79 1.99 -4.38
C SER A 270 25.01 1.32 -3.70
N GLY A 271 24.84 0.08 -3.25
CA GLY A 271 25.81 -0.63 -2.41
C GLY A 271 27.24 -0.54 -2.91
N SER A 272 28.16 -0.18 -2.01
CA SER A 272 29.59 -0.27 -2.20
C SER A 272 30.14 -1.61 -1.68
N GLU A 273 31.05 -2.18 -2.48
CA GLU A 273 32.12 -3.14 -2.18
C GLU A 273 31.82 -4.56 -1.67
N SER A 274 30.58 -4.96 -1.38
CA SER A 274 30.29 -6.37 -1.06
C SER A 274 29.05 -6.90 -1.75
N GLY A 275 29.11 -7.08 -3.09
CA GLY A 275 28.33 -8.04 -3.88
C GLY A 275 26.79 -8.06 -3.80
N SER A 276 26.15 -7.22 -2.97
CA SER A 276 24.71 -7.23 -2.76
C SER A 276 24.04 -6.34 -3.81
N GLU A 277 23.47 -6.99 -4.82
CA GLU A 277 22.82 -6.35 -5.96
C GLU A 277 21.42 -5.78 -5.62
N SER A 278 21.29 -4.90 -4.64
CA SER A 278 20.09 -4.06 -4.49
C SER A 278 20.42 -2.60 -4.75
N GLY A 279 20.02 -2.13 -5.93
CA GLY A 279 19.92 -0.71 -6.23
C GLY A 279 18.55 -0.47 -6.87
N LEU A 280 17.94 0.67 -6.56
CA LEU A 280 16.69 1.10 -7.15
C LEU A 280 16.81 1.09 -8.69
N LYS A 281 15.90 0.37 -9.36
CA LYS A 281 15.85 0.23 -10.83
C LYS A 281 14.65 0.94 -11.43
N MET A 282 13.58 1.10 -10.66
CA MET A 282 12.38 1.81 -11.09
C MET A 282 12.03 2.86 -10.04
N LEU A 283 11.85 4.10 -10.50
CA LEU A 283 11.38 5.21 -9.69
C LEU A 283 10.27 5.94 -10.45
N ASP A 284 9.06 5.88 -9.94
CA ASP A 284 8.01 6.84 -10.25
C ASP A 284 7.81 7.70 -8.99
N CYS A 285 7.95 9.01 -9.12
CA CYS A 285 7.66 9.95 -8.03
C CYS A 285 6.82 11.12 -8.53
N THR A 286 5.91 10.86 -9.48
CA THR A 286 5.06 11.88 -10.12
C THR A 286 4.09 12.57 -9.17
N LEU A 287 3.83 12.01 -7.98
CA LEU A 287 3.16 12.68 -6.85
C LEU A 287 3.91 13.96 -6.39
N TYR A 288 5.22 14.02 -6.61
CA TYR A 288 6.08 15.13 -6.24
C TYR A 288 6.65 15.82 -7.48
N THR A 289 6.67 17.14 -7.44
CA THR A 289 7.30 17.97 -8.45
C THR A 289 8.69 18.38 -8.00
N LEU A 290 9.72 17.96 -8.72
CA LEU A 290 11.11 18.29 -8.40
C LEU A 290 11.57 19.56 -9.13
N SER A 291 12.50 20.30 -8.54
CA SER A 291 13.31 21.27 -9.28
C SER A 291 14.40 20.56 -10.11
N PRO A 292 14.97 21.22 -11.15
CA PRO A 292 16.09 20.66 -11.89
C PRO A 292 17.30 20.30 -11.01
N GLN A 293 17.55 21.10 -9.96
CA GLN A 293 18.64 20.84 -9.00
C GLN A 293 18.37 19.61 -8.14
N GLN A 294 17.12 19.43 -7.68
CA GLN A 294 16.69 18.25 -6.92
C GLN A 294 16.77 16.98 -7.78
N LEU A 295 16.25 17.02 -9.01
CA LEU A 295 16.35 15.91 -9.96
C LEU A 295 17.83 15.55 -10.24
N GLY A 296 18.67 16.57 -10.48
CA GLY A 296 20.11 16.37 -10.68
C GLY A 296 20.83 15.75 -9.47
N ARG A 297 20.34 15.96 -8.24
CA ARG A 297 20.85 15.27 -7.04
C ARG A 297 20.46 13.79 -7.06
N VAL A 298 19.17 13.49 -7.26
CA VAL A 298 18.66 12.11 -7.35
C VAL A 298 19.37 11.30 -8.43
N LEU A 299 19.49 11.84 -9.65
CA LEU A 299 20.15 11.15 -10.78
C LEU A 299 21.64 10.94 -10.57
N ARG A 300 22.31 11.80 -9.79
CA ARG A 300 23.73 11.60 -9.45
C ARG A 300 23.94 10.41 -8.53
N ARG A 301 22.97 10.11 -7.67
CA ARG A 301 23.02 9.02 -6.71
C ARG A 301 22.47 7.71 -7.27
N GLN A 302 21.29 7.76 -7.89
CA GLN A 302 20.53 6.61 -8.38
C GLN A 302 20.94 6.25 -9.81
N ARG A 303 22.20 5.81 -9.97
CA ARG A 303 22.82 5.52 -11.29
C ARG A 303 22.30 4.26 -11.99
N ARG A 304 21.51 3.43 -11.29
CA ARG A 304 21.04 2.13 -11.78
C ARG A 304 19.56 2.15 -12.21
N LEU A 305 18.93 3.31 -12.22
CA LEU A 305 17.56 3.47 -12.70
C LEU A 305 17.48 3.06 -14.18
N ALA A 306 16.60 2.11 -14.45
CA ALA A 306 16.20 1.69 -15.79
C ALA A 306 14.88 2.36 -16.21
N VAL A 307 14.01 2.67 -15.24
CA VAL A 307 12.73 3.37 -15.44
C VAL A 307 12.66 4.57 -14.51
N LEU A 308 12.29 5.72 -15.06
CA LEU A 308 12.10 6.96 -14.31
C LEU A 308 10.85 7.68 -14.83
N SER A 309 9.90 7.93 -13.93
CA SER A 309 8.77 8.83 -14.12
C SER A 309 8.87 9.94 -13.07
N VAL A 310 8.90 11.20 -13.51
CA VAL A 310 9.07 12.34 -12.62
C VAL A 310 8.37 13.57 -13.16
N SER A 311 7.77 14.35 -12.25
CA SER A 311 7.24 15.68 -12.53
C SER A 311 8.31 16.73 -12.22
N VAL A 312 8.59 17.65 -13.15
CA VAL A 312 9.62 18.68 -12.98
C VAL A 312 9.03 20.07 -13.19
N LEU A 313 9.27 20.98 -12.27
CA LEU A 313 8.91 22.39 -12.42
C LEU A 313 10.09 23.16 -13.00
N VAL A 314 9.90 23.75 -14.18
CA VAL A 314 10.90 24.58 -14.84
C VAL A 314 10.42 26.03 -14.83
N SER A 315 11.23 26.92 -14.26
CA SER A 315 10.93 28.36 -14.26
C SER A 315 10.99 28.92 -15.68
N GLU A 316 10.13 29.89 -16.01
CA GLU A 316 10.24 30.62 -17.28
C GLU A 316 11.53 31.46 -17.32
N GLY A 317 12.45 31.18 -18.26
CA GLY A 317 13.72 31.91 -18.42
C GLY A 317 14.77 31.17 -19.26
N GLU A 318 15.94 31.79 -19.51
CA GLU A 318 17.02 31.15 -20.29
C GLU A 318 17.58 29.87 -19.65
N ASP A 319 17.46 29.72 -18.34
CA ASP A 319 17.83 28.50 -17.60
C ASP A 319 16.93 27.30 -17.92
N ALA A 320 15.75 27.51 -18.51
CA ALA A 320 14.86 26.45 -18.98
C ALA A 320 15.35 25.75 -20.27
N LYS A 321 16.35 26.33 -20.95
CA LYS A 321 16.87 25.83 -22.25
C LYS A 321 18.09 24.92 -22.11
N LYS A 322 18.62 24.70 -20.91
CA LYS A 322 19.83 23.91 -20.63
C LYS A 322 19.50 22.63 -19.89
#